data_AF-A0A7L5ZI22-F1
#
_entry.id   AF-A0A7L5ZI22-F1
#
_cell.length_a   1.000
_cell.length_b   1.000
_cell.length_c   1.000
_cell.angle_alpha   90.00
_cell.angle_beta   90.00
_cell.angle_gamma   90.00
#
_symmetry.space_group_name_H-M   'P 1'
#
loop_
_entity.id
_entity.type
_entity.pdbx_description
1 polymer ?
#
loop_
_entity_poly.entity_id
_entity_poly.type
_entity_poly.pdbx_seq_one_letter_code
_entity_poly.pdbx_strand_id
1 'polypeptide(L)' 'MFGLSHLLPLETLPGWPAAPNPTGLETFILLLGIPFAVGAVMTAWLVGRAWFAQGRAETSAELVKK' A
#
# COMPACT_ATOMS: atom_id res chain seq x y z
N MET A 1 33.54 11.62 17.42
CA MET A 1 32.54 10.58 17.12
C MET A 1 32.99 9.85 15.87
N PHE A 2 33.66 8.71 16.02
CA PHE A 2 33.96 7.82 14.89
C PHE A 2 32.74 6.94 14.66
N GLY A 3 31.88 7.34 13.73
CA GLY A 3 30.71 6.56 13.34
C GLY A 3 31.12 5.33 12.53
N LEU A 4 30.43 4.21 12.76
CA LEU A 4 30.58 2.94 12.03
C LEU A 4 30.39 3.07 10.50
N SER A 5 29.94 4.25 10.04
CA SER A 5 29.67 4.59 8.64
C SER A 5 30.87 4.51 7.70
N HIS A 6 32.10 4.52 8.21
CA HIS A 6 33.30 4.40 7.36
C HIS A 6 33.79 2.95 7.21
N LEU A 7 33.33 2.03 8.07
CA LEU A 7 33.74 0.62 8.06
C LEU A 7 32.78 -0.29 7.27
N LEU A 8 31.56 0.19 7.00
CA LEU A 8 30.58 -0.50 6.18
C LEU A 8 30.17 0.45 5.05
N PRO A 9 30.46 0.14 3.77
CA PRO A 9 29.97 0.94 2.66
C PRO A 9 28.44 0.94 2.70
N LEU A 10 27.81 2.04 3.12
CA LEU A 10 26.35 2.13 3.25
C LEU A 10 25.62 2.05 1.91
N GLU A 11 26.35 2.14 0.80
CA GLU A 11 25.74 2.02 -0.53
C GLU A 11 25.32 0.57 -0.83
N THR A 12 25.94 -0.43 -0.18
CA THR A 12 25.63 -1.85 -0.40
C THR A 12 25.77 -2.67 0.88
N LEU A 13 24.88 -3.63 1.09
CA LEU A 13 25.08 -4.64 2.14
C LEU A 13 26.23 -5.59 1.72
N PRO A 14 27.01 -6.13 2.67
CA PRO A 14 28.05 -7.12 2.36
C PRO A 14 27.47 -8.31 1.59
N GLY A 15 28.01 -8.59 0.40
CA GLY A 15 27.56 -9.69 -0.47
C GLY A 15 26.36 -9.37 -1.37
N TRP A 16 25.81 -8.16 -1.30
CA TRP A 16 24.72 -7.72 -2.17
C TRP A 16 25.25 -6.85 -3.32
N PRO A 17 24.68 -6.99 -4.54
CA PRO A 17 24.99 -6.08 -5.63
C PRO A 17 24.51 -4.67 -5.28
N ALA A 18 25.11 -3.67 -5.94
CA ALA A 18 24.65 -2.29 -5.81
C ALA A 18 23.19 -2.16 -6.23
N ALA A 19 22.39 -1.50 -5.39
CA ALA A 19 21.02 -1.20 -5.73
C ALA A 19 21.02 -0.19 -6.90
N PRO A 20 20.19 -0.40 -7.94
CA PRO A 20 20.02 0.58 -8.99
C PRO A 20 19.50 1.89 -8.38
N ASN A 21 20.04 3.03 -8.82
CA ASN A 21 19.48 4.31 -8.47
C ASN A 21 18.11 4.47 -9.15
N PRO A 22 17.03 4.66 -8.38
CA PRO A 22 15.70 4.81 -8.96
C PRO A 22 15.64 6.12 -9.74
N THR A 23 14.89 6.10 -10.84
CA THR A 23 14.50 7.30 -11.57
C THR A 23 13.55 8.15 -10.71
N GLY A 24 13.41 9.43 -11.05
CA GLY A 24 12.48 10.33 -10.35
C GLY A 24 11.02 9.82 -10.38
N LEU A 25 10.61 9.18 -11.47
CA LEU A 25 9.28 8.60 -11.61
C LEU A 25 9.08 7.38 -10.71
N GLU A 26 10.05 6.46 -10.67
CA GLU A 26 10.01 5.30 -9.77
C GLU A 26 9.94 5.73 -8.31
N THR A 27 10.72 6.74 -7.94
CA THR A 27 10.69 7.32 -6.59
C THR A 27 9.32 7.89 -6.26
N PHE A 28 8.69 8.63 -7.19
CA PHE A 28 7.34 9.17 -7.02
C PHE A 28 6.29 8.07 -6.87
N ILE A 29 6.36 7.03 -7.70
CA ILE A 29 5.44 5.87 -7.64
C ILE A 29 5.60 5.13 -6.32
N LEU A 30 6.83 4.92 -5.84
CA LEU A 30 7.06 4.28 -4.54
C LEU A 30 6.51 5.15 -3.40
N LEU A 31 6.77 6.45 -3.44
CA LEU A 31 6.39 7.37 -2.38
C LEU A 31 4.88 7.59 -2.28
N LEU A 32 4.18 7.71 -3.41
CA LEU A 32 2.74 7.98 -3.41
C LEU A 32 1.88 6.77 -3.77
N GLY A 33 2.36 5.92 -4.67
CA GLY A 33 1.64 4.73 -5.10
C GLY A 33 1.44 3.72 -3.97
N ILE A 34 2.46 3.47 -3.14
CA ILE A 34 2.32 2.53 -2.01
C ILE A 34 1.31 3.04 -0.98
N PRO A 35 1.43 4.28 -0.44
CA PRO A 35 0.42 4.79 0.50
C PRO A 35 -0.98 4.87 -0.11
N PHE A 36 -1.10 5.23 -1.38
CA PHE A 36 -2.39 5.29 -2.05
C PHE A 36 -3.03 3.90 -2.21
N ALA A 37 -2.26 2.90 -2.64
CA ALA A 37 -2.74 1.53 -2.75
C ALA A 37 -3.17 0.96 -1.40
N VAL A 38 -2.37 1.17 -0.36
CA VAL A 38 -2.73 0.78 1.02
C VAL A 38 -4.02 1.49 1.46
N GLY A 39 -4.10 2.80 1.26
CA GLY A 39 -5.29 3.59 1.58
C GLY A 39 -6.54 3.11 0.84
N ALA A 40 -6.41 2.76 -0.45
CA ALA A 40 -7.50 2.22 -1.25
C ALA A 40 -7.98 0.86 -0.72
N VAL A 41 -7.05 -0.06 -0.39
CA VAL A 41 -7.39 -1.36 0.21
C VAL A 41 -8.07 -1.18 1.55
N MET A 42 -7.55 -0.30 2.42
CA MET A 42 -8.17 -0.02 3.71
C MET A 42 -9.56 0.58 3.56
N THR A 43 -9.72 1.54 2.65
CA THR A 43 -11.02 2.17 2.36
C THR A 43 -12.02 1.14 1.85
N ALA A 44 -11.63 0.31 0.88
CA ALA A 44 -12.45 -0.77 0.35
C ALA A 44 -12.83 -1.78 1.44
N TRP A 45 -11.91 -2.10 2.36
CA TRP A 45 -12.18 -3.01 3.45
C TRP A 45 -13.15 -2.44 4.49
N LEU A 46 -12.99 -1.16 4.86
CA LEU A 46 -13.82 -0.50 5.86
C LEU A 46 -15.21 -0.17 5.31
N VAL A 47 -15.27 0.47 4.15
CA VAL A 47 -16.52 0.94 3.54
C VAL A 47 -17.24 -0.18 2.79
N GLY A 48 -16.50 -1.07 2.15
CA GLY A 48 -17.09 -2.16 1.36
C GLY A 48 -17.99 -3.06 2.19
N ARG A 49 -17.64 -3.34 3.46
CA ARG A 49 -18.50 -4.16 4.35
C ARG A 49 -19.86 -3.52 4.59
N ALA A 50 -19.93 -2.20 4.71
CA ALA A 50 -21.19 -1.47 4.89
C ALA A 50 -22.04 -1.49 3.61
N TRP A 51 -21.43 -1.27 2.44
CA TRP A 51 -22.13 -1.34 1.15
C TRP A 51 -22.65 -2.75 0.83
N PHE A 52 -21.87 -3.79 1.10
CA PHE A 52 -22.33 -5.18 0.94
C PHE A 52 -23.44 -5.55 1.93
N ALA A 53 -23.52 -4.93 3.10
CA ALA A 53 -24.61 -5.15 4.04
C ALA A 53 -25.91 -4.48 3.58
N GLN A 54 -25.83 -3.27 3.02
CA GLN A 54 -26.98 -2.54 2.50
C GLN A 54 -27.60 -3.22 1.28
N GLY A 55 -26.79 -3.66 0.31
CA GLY A 55 -27.31 -4.37 -0.87
C GLY A 55 -28.11 -5.63 -0.52
N ARG A 56 -27.72 -6.37 0.53
CA ARG A 56 -28.49 -7.54 1.00
C ARG A 56 -29.82 -7.16 1.65
N ALA A 57 -29.88 -6.02 2.34
CA ALA A 57 -31.11 -5.54 2.98
C ALA A 57 -32.14 -5.08 1.93
N GLU A 58 -31.69 -4.40 0.88
CA GLU A 58 -32.54 -3.94 -0.23
C GLU A 58 -33.16 -5.12 -0.99
N THR A 59 -32.38 -6.14 -1.35
CA THR A 59 -32.90 -7.36 -1.99
C THR A 59 -33.92 -8.09 -1.12
N SER A 60 -33.69 -8.15 0.20
CA SER A 60 -34.61 -8.80 1.14
C SER A 60 -35.93 -8.04 1.25
N ALA A 61 -35.89 -6.71 1.24
CA ALA A 61 -37.09 -5.87 1.29
C ALA A 61 -37.94 -5.99 0.02
N GLU A 62 -37.31 -6.15 -1.14
CA GLU A 62 -38.02 -6.35 -2.42
C GLU A 62 -38.77 -7.70 -2.46
N LEU A 63 -38.17 -8.76 -1.94
CA LEU A 63 -38.78 -10.10 -1.90
C LEU A 63 -39.99 -10.19 -0.98
N VAL A 64 -40.01 -9.44 0.13
CA VAL A 64 -41.14 -9.40 1.08
C VAL A 64 -42.34 -8.61 0.53
N LYS A 65 -42.13 -7.74 -0.46
CA LYS A 65 -43.17 -6.88 -1.03
C LYS A 65 -43.94 -7.55 -2.20
N LYS A 66 -43.47 -8.70 -2.69
CA LYS A 66 -44.16 -9.54 -3.70
C LYS A 66 -45.06 -10.56 -3.04
#